data_AF-A0A2S1KRR5-F1
#
_entry.id   AF-A0A2S1KRR5-F1
#
_cell.length_a   1.000
_cell.length_b   1.000
_cell.length_c   1.000
_cell.angle_alpha   90.00
_cell.angle_beta   90.00
_cell.angle_gamma   90.00
#
_symmetry.space_group_name_H-M   'P 1'
#
loop_
_entity.id
_entity.type
_entity.pdbx_description
1 polymer ?
#
loop_
_entity_poly.entity_id
_entity_poly.type
_entity_poly.pdbx_seq_one_letter_code
_entity_poly.pdbx_strand_id
1 'polypeptide(L)' 'MNDAEPWGEDFEGDEVQRGDEGWMIDSEFVPNDKAKMVRYFELNGNRVNTEE' A
#
# COMPACT_ATOMS: atom_id res chain seq x y z
N MET A 1 25.75 3.80 8.61
CA MET A 1 24.76 3.83 7.52
C MET A 1 23.70 2.83 7.97
N ASN A 2 22.46 3.28 8.14
CA ASN A 2 21.38 2.36 8.52
C ASN A 2 20.87 1.76 7.20
N ASP A 3 21.60 0.79 6.67
CA ASP A 3 21.19 -0.08 5.56
C ASP A 3 20.07 -1.02 6.07
N ALA A 4 18.96 -0.43 6.52
CA ALA A 4 17.75 -1.20 6.75
C ALA A 4 17.20 -1.54 5.37
N GLU A 5 17.38 -2.80 4.97
CA GLU A 5 16.73 -3.31 3.76
C GLU A 5 15.22 -3.07 3.88
N PRO A 6 14.55 -2.58 2.81
CA PRO A 6 13.11 -2.40 2.84
C PRO A 6 12.43 -3.73 3.16
N TRP A 7 11.37 -3.66 3.97
CA TRP A 7 10.56 -4.82 4.32
C TRP A 7 9.80 -5.36 3.10
N GLY A 8 9.46 -4.48 2.17
CA GLY A 8 8.78 -4.77 0.92
C GLY A 8 8.41 -3.49 0.19
N GLU A 9 7.43 -3.58 -0.68
CA GLU A 9 6.87 -2.46 -1.44
C GLU A 9 5.37 -2.33 -1.13
N ASP A 10 4.83 -1.10 -1.19
CA ASP A 10 3.39 -0.84 -1.10
C ASP A 10 2.69 -0.99 -2.46
N PHE A 11 1.36 -0.79 -2.50
CA PHE A 11 0.56 -0.94 -3.73
C PHE A 11 0.98 -0.01 -4.89
N GLU A 12 1.72 1.07 -4.63
CA GLU A 12 2.28 1.99 -5.63
C GLU A 12 3.71 1.62 -6.04
N GLY A 13 4.32 0.60 -5.40
CA GLY A 13 5.71 0.22 -5.59
C GLY A 13 6.71 1.07 -4.81
N ASP A 14 6.26 1.86 -3.83
CA ASP A 14 7.15 2.59 -2.92
C ASP A 14 7.71 1.65 -1.84
N GLU A 15 8.97 1.86 -1.46
CA GLU A 15 9.65 1.08 -0.42
C GLU A 15 8.98 1.23 0.95
N VAL A 16 8.67 0.11 1.59
CA VAL A 16 8.09 0.04 2.94
C VAL A 16 9.18 -0.34 3.92
N GLN A 17 9.35 0.46 4.97
CA GLN A 17 10.32 0.22 6.02
C GLN A 17 9.72 -0.61 7.16
N ARG A 18 10.56 -1.37 7.87
CA ARG A 18 10.12 -2.07 9.07
C ARG A 18 9.65 -1.07 10.12
N GLY A 19 8.38 -1.14 10.48
CA GLY A 19 7.76 -0.26 11.47
C GLY A 19 6.86 0.81 10.88
N ASP A 20 6.74 0.90 9.55
CA ASP A 20 5.71 1.72 8.93
C ASP A 20 4.31 1.23 9.32
N GLU A 21 3.46 2.18 9.70
CA GLU A 21 2.08 1.91 10.09
C GLU A 21 1.21 1.79 8.84
N GLY A 22 0.40 0.73 8.76
CA GLY A 22 -0.43 0.46 7.59
C GLY A 22 -1.28 -0.79 7.76
N TRP A 23 -1.96 -1.15 6.67
CA TRP A 23 -2.87 -2.29 6.60
C TRP A 23 -2.43 -3.20 5.46
N MET A 24 -2.49 -4.52 5.69
CA MET A 24 -2.36 -5.50 4.62
C MET A 24 -3.74 -5.83 4.07
N ILE A 25 -3.98 -5.55 2.79
CA ILE A 25 -5.25 -5.79 2.10
C ILE A 25 -4.95 -6.54 0.79
N ASP A 26 -5.57 -7.71 0.58
CA ASP A 26 -5.36 -8.54 -0.63
C ASP A 26 -3.88 -8.84 -0.97
N SER A 27 -3.03 -8.98 0.06
CA SER A 27 -1.57 -9.16 -0.05
C SER A 27 -0.79 -7.92 -0.49
N GLU A 28 -1.44 -6.76 -0.61
CA GLU A 28 -0.80 -5.45 -0.81
C GLU A 28 -0.68 -4.71 0.52
N PHE A 29 0.45 -4.06 0.76
CA PHE A 29 0.59 -3.14 1.89
C PHE A 29 0.02 -1.78 1.52
N VAL A 30 -0.84 -1.24 2.38
CA VAL A 30 -1.43 0.09 2.25
C VAL A 30 -0.97 0.95 3.42
N PRO A 31 -0.10 1.95 3.19
CA PRO A 31 0.38 2.81 4.27
C PRO A 31 -0.77 3.57 4.92
N ASN A 32 -0.67 3.83 6.22
CA ASN A 32 -1.61 4.68 6.97
C ASN A 32 -1.39 6.18 6.66
N ASP A 33 -1.11 6.50 5.40
CA ASP A 33 -1.09 7.84 4.87
C ASP A 33 -2.44 8.12 4.19
N LYS A 34 -3.07 9.24 4.54
CA LYS A 34 -4.43 9.54 4.07
C LYS A 34 -4.50 9.66 2.54
N ALA A 35 -3.48 10.21 1.88
CA ALA A 35 -3.49 10.36 0.43
C ALA A 35 -3.33 8.99 -0.24
N LYS A 36 -2.40 8.16 0.26
CA LYS A 36 -2.20 6.79 -0.22
C LYS A 36 -3.44 5.91 -0.01
N MET A 37 -4.07 5.98 1.17
CA MET A 37 -5.32 5.26 1.44
C MET A 37 -6.44 5.66 0.48
N VAL A 38 -6.66 6.96 0.25
CA VAL A 38 -7.67 7.44 -0.71
C VAL A 38 -7.39 6.88 -2.11
N ARG A 39 -6.13 6.95 -2.55
CA ARG A 39 -5.72 6.45 -3.86
C ARG A 39 -5.91 4.94 -4.00
N TYR A 40 -5.62 4.17 -2.95
CA TYR A 40 -5.88 2.74 -2.91
C TYR A 40 -7.38 2.44 -3.09
N PHE A 41 -8.26 3.16 -2.38
CA PHE A 41 -9.71 2.99 -2.54
C PHE A 41 -10.22 3.45 -3.90
N GLU A 42 -9.63 4.47 -4.53
CA GLU A 42 -9.97 4.87 -5.90
C GLU A 42 -9.58 3.80 -6.93
N LEU A 43 -8.40 3.18 -6.76
CA LEU A 43 -7.92 2.11 -7.63
C LEU A 43 -8.74 0.82 -7.47
N ASN A 44 -8.94 0.36 -6.24
CA ASN A 44 -9.68 -0.87 -5.98
C ASN A 44 -11.20 -0.70 -6.05
N GLY A 45 -11.74 0.47 -5.71
CA GLY A 45 -13.15 0.80 -5.92
C GLY A 45 -13.54 0.82 -7.41
N ASN A 46 -12.61 1.18 -8.28
CA ASN A 46 -12.81 1.02 -9.73
C ASN A 46 -12.71 -0.46 -10.17
N ARG A 47 -11.82 -1.26 -9.58
CA ARG A 47 -11.72 -2.71 -9.89
C ARG A 47 -13.01 -3.47 -9.57
N VAL A 48 -13.61 -3.21 -8.41
CA VAL A 48 -14.87 -3.88 -7.98
C VAL A 48 -16.05 -3.56 -8.93
N ASN A 49 -16.06 -2.41 -9.60
CA ASN A 49 -17.09 -2.06 -10.59
C ASN A 49 -16.84 -2.66 -11.99
N THR A 50 -15.70 -3.32 -12.23
CA THR A 50 -15.36 -3.93 -13.52
C THR A 50 -15.39 -5.46 -13.52
N GLU A 51 -15.59 -6.09 -12.37
CA GLU A 51 -15.87 -7.52 -12.26
C GLU A 51 -17.40 -7.72 -12.30
N GLU A 52 -17.96 -7.76 -13.52
CA GLU A 52 -19.34 -8.19 -13.82
C GLU A 52 -19.40 -9.70 -14.05
#